data_AF-A0A954D5C8-F1
#
_entry.id   AF-A0A954D5C8-F1
#
_cell.length_a   1.000
_cell.length_b   1.000
_cell.length_c   1.000
_cell.angle_alpha   90.00
_cell.angle_beta   90.00
_cell.angle_gamma   90.00
#
_symmetry.space_group_name_H-M   'P 1'
#
loop_
_entity.id
_entity.type
_entity.pdbx_description
1 polymer ?
#
loop_
_entity_poly.entity_id
_entity_poly.type
_entity_poly.pdbx_seq_one_letter_code
_entity_poly.pdbx_strand_id
1 'polypeptide(L)'
;RAVLTAQTLALVVGASFLNAYGWEQVVYPFRYAADSALTDFNLEWEPTVLVDEVGFALVLAVGFIGTALSARPRELRDLILPLAFAAFGLSARRHVGLASLVVLATTFPAALDAFRNWDPVPRVRQLIPRFTQPRFATPLAIVSVIAVHAGLGRLPHRSVFALDPGLEPPIEASQFIEDEDVPRPLLNQYRWGSFLLYRFAEGEAVAFVDGRNDLYGSEFMRDYLAILEGRQNYRELLDHYGVQSVLLELNETNWRLLRLLIDDGWVCVHTSRASGAGVIVLTRNTDRARTLIERFGRPIKIPPPPPR
;
A
#
# COMPACT_ATOMS: atom_id res chain seq x y z
N ARG A 1 11.22 -27.66 30.30
CA ARG A 1 11.14 -26.53 29.35
C ARG A 1 10.43 -26.92 28.06
N ALA A 2 10.91 -27.91 27.30
CA ALA A 2 10.24 -28.36 26.05
C ALA A 2 8.76 -28.77 26.24
N VAL A 3 8.43 -29.53 27.29
CA VAL A 3 7.04 -29.92 27.61
C VAL A 3 6.16 -28.71 27.87
N LEU A 4 6.65 -27.74 28.65
CA LEU A 4 5.92 -26.52 28.95
C LEU A 4 5.69 -25.68 27.69
N THR A 5 6.72 -25.55 26.84
CA THR A 5 6.60 -24.85 25.54
C THR A 5 5.57 -25.53 24.63
N ALA A 6 5.58 -26.86 24.55
CA ALA A 6 4.61 -27.61 23.76
C ALA A 6 3.18 -27.46 24.31
N GLN A 7 3.00 -27.50 25.63
CA GLN A 7 1.71 -27.25 26.28
C GLN A 7 1.20 -25.83 26.03
N THR A 8 2.08 -24.82 26.18
CA THR A 8 1.73 -23.43 25.87
C THR A 8 1.33 -23.29 24.42
N LEU A 9 2.08 -23.86 23.48
CA LEU A 9 1.75 -23.81 22.06
C LEU A 9 0.39 -24.47 21.77
N ALA A 10 0.14 -25.66 22.33
CA ALA A 10 -1.13 -26.34 22.17
C ALA A 10 -2.31 -25.56 22.75
N LEU A 11 -2.13 -24.93 23.92
CA LEU A 11 -3.16 -24.09 24.53
C LEU A 11 -3.42 -22.82 23.71
N VAL A 12 -2.38 -22.16 23.21
CA VAL A 12 -2.52 -20.96 22.36
C VAL A 12 -3.22 -21.30 21.05
N VAL A 13 -2.79 -22.38 20.39
CA VAL A 13 -3.43 -22.87 19.16
C VAL A 13 -4.87 -23.25 19.46
N GLY A 14 -5.15 -24.03 20.51
CA GLY A 14 -6.51 -24.41 20.89
C GLY A 14 -7.40 -23.19 21.20
N ALA A 15 -6.89 -22.23 21.96
CA ALA A 15 -7.59 -20.99 22.30
C ALA A 15 -7.88 -20.14 21.06
N SER A 16 -7.03 -20.18 20.03
CA SER A 16 -7.28 -19.44 18.78
C SER A 16 -8.53 -19.90 18.02
N PHE A 17 -9.00 -21.13 18.25
CA PHE A 17 -10.27 -21.64 17.71
C PHE A 17 -11.49 -21.26 18.57
N LEU A 18 -11.29 -20.73 19.78
CA LEU A 18 -12.36 -20.34 20.70
C LEU A 18 -12.78 -18.88 20.44
N ASN A 19 -13.33 -18.63 19.26
CA ASN A 19 -13.88 -17.32 18.85
C ASN A 19 -15.20 -17.53 18.08
N ALA A 20 -15.96 -16.46 17.83
CA ALA A 20 -17.26 -16.55 17.16
C ALA A 20 -17.20 -17.13 15.73
N TYR A 21 -16.04 -17.05 15.08
CA TYR A 21 -15.75 -17.54 13.73
C TYR A 21 -15.04 -18.92 13.73
N GLY A 22 -14.69 -19.45 14.90
CA GLY A 22 -14.03 -20.75 15.06
C GLY A 22 -12.73 -20.88 14.25
N TRP A 23 -12.67 -21.94 13.43
CA TRP A 23 -11.52 -22.26 12.58
C TRP A 23 -11.40 -21.36 11.35
N GLU A 24 -12.48 -20.71 10.92
CA GLU A 24 -12.48 -19.86 9.73
C GLU A 24 -11.55 -18.67 9.92
N GLN A 25 -11.54 -18.06 11.11
CA GLN A 25 -10.61 -16.97 11.44
C GLN A 25 -9.14 -17.41 11.38
N VAL A 26 -8.83 -18.65 11.76
CA VAL A 26 -7.46 -19.18 11.72
C VAL A 26 -6.99 -19.39 10.27
N VAL A 27 -7.90 -19.85 9.40
CA VAL A 27 -7.58 -20.17 7.99
C VAL A 27 -7.72 -18.94 7.07
N TYR A 28 -8.47 -17.93 7.48
CA TYR A 28 -8.79 -16.74 6.70
C TYR A 28 -7.55 -16.03 6.10
N PRO A 29 -6.45 -15.75 6.85
CA PRO A 29 -5.29 -15.07 6.27
C PRO A 29 -4.65 -15.84 5.12
N PHE A 30 -4.68 -17.18 5.18
CA PHE A 30 -4.15 -18.04 4.13
C PHE A 30 -5.05 -18.05 2.89
N ARG A 31 -6.38 -18.02 3.07
CA ARG A 31 -7.33 -17.87 1.97
C ARG A 31 -7.19 -16.52 1.29
N TYR A 32 -7.09 -15.46 2.08
CA TYR A 32 -6.88 -14.10 1.58
C TYR A 32 -5.59 -14.01 0.75
N ALA A 33 -4.47 -14.49 1.30
CA ALA A 33 -3.18 -14.44 0.61
C ALA A 33 -3.10 -15.34 -0.62
N ALA A 34 -3.99 -16.34 -0.74
CA ALA A 34 -4.05 -17.24 -1.89
C ALA A 34 -5.01 -16.75 -2.99
N ASP A 35 -5.83 -15.72 -2.74
CA ASP A 35 -6.79 -15.20 -3.70
C ASP A 35 -6.23 -13.99 -4.44
N SER A 36 -5.84 -14.19 -5.70
CA SER A 36 -5.24 -13.15 -6.52
C SER A 36 -6.19 -11.98 -6.76
N ALA A 37 -7.51 -12.18 -6.74
CA ALA A 37 -8.47 -11.09 -6.89
C ALA A 37 -8.45 -10.11 -5.71
N LEU A 38 -8.00 -10.56 -4.54
CA LEU A 38 -7.88 -9.73 -3.33
C LEU A 38 -6.48 -9.12 -3.17
N THR A 39 -5.44 -9.79 -3.68
CA THR A 39 -4.06 -9.32 -3.57
C THR A 39 -3.64 -8.43 -4.73
N ASP A 40 -3.99 -8.77 -5.97
CA ASP A 40 -3.48 -8.08 -7.18
C ASP A 40 -4.00 -6.64 -7.29
N PHE A 41 -5.14 -6.35 -6.66
CA PHE A 41 -5.69 -4.99 -6.58
C PHE A 41 -4.85 -4.06 -5.70
N ASN A 42 -4.16 -4.62 -4.72
CA ASN A 42 -3.55 -3.87 -3.64
C ASN A 42 -2.04 -3.75 -3.85
N LEU A 43 -1.57 -2.53 -4.12
CA LEU A 43 -0.14 -2.20 -4.28
C LEU A 43 0.74 -2.68 -3.11
N GLU A 44 0.15 -2.87 -1.93
CA GLU A 44 0.81 -3.42 -0.75
C GLU A 44 1.29 -4.88 -0.89
N TRP A 45 0.65 -5.65 -1.77
CA TRP A 45 0.94 -7.04 -2.04
C TRP A 45 1.87 -7.25 -3.24
N GLU A 46 2.20 -6.19 -3.97
CA GLU A 46 3.19 -6.26 -5.03
C GLU A 46 4.59 -6.61 -4.48
N PRO A 47 5.41 -7.35 -5.26
CA PRO A 47 6.80 -7.60 -4.91
C PRO A 47 7.58 -6.31 -4.64
N THR A 48 8.52 -6.41 -3.72
CA THR A 48 9.35 -5.27 -3.33
C THR A 48 10.45 -5.02 -4.37
N VAL A 49 10.45 -3.82 -4.94
CA VAL A 49 11.54 -3.33 -5.78
C VAL A 49 12.56 -2.64 -4.88
N LEU A 50 13.75 -3.23 -4.76
CA LEU A 50 14.79 -2.75 -3.83
C LEU A 50 15.30 -1.34 -4.12
N VAL A 51 15.15 -0.87 -5.37
CA VAL A 51 15.52 0.50 -5.76
C VAL A 51 14.56 1.52 -5.15
N ASP A 52 13.29 1.16 -5.01
CA ASP A 52 12.27 2.00 -4.37
C ASP A 52 12.37 1.93 -2.84
N GLU A 53 12.85 0.80 -2.32
CA GLU A 53 13.00 0.51 -0.88
C GLU A 53 14.47 0.45 -0.45
N VAL A 54 15.23 1.52 -0.69
CA VAL A 54 16.68 1.59 -0.43
C VAL A 54 17.04 1.25 1.03
N GLY A 55 16.19 1.64 1.98
CA GLY A 55 16.40 1.31 3.40
C GLY A 55 16.39 -0.20 3.64
N PHE A 56 15.45 -0.92 3.04
CA PHE A 56 15.39 -2.38 3.11
C PHE A 56 16.59 -3.01 2.41
N ALA A 57 16.95 -2.51 1.22
CA ALA A 57 18.13 -2.98 0.49
C ALA A 57 19.42 -2.85 1.33
N LEU A 58 19.59 -1.75 2.07
CA LEU A 58 20.72 -1.54 2.97
C LEU A 58 20.71 -2.52 4.15
N VAL A 59 19.54 -2.77 4.76
CA VAL A 59 19.41 -3.77 5.85
C VAL A 59 19.82 -5.15 5.37
N LEU A 60 19.36 -5.57 4.19
CA LEU A 60 19.76 -6.84 3.58
C LEU A 60 21.27 -6.86 3.31
N ALA A 61 21.80 -5.83 2.65
CA ALA A 61 23.22 -5.76 2.29
C ALA A 61 24.12 -5.80 3.53
N VAL A 62 23.92 -4.92 4.50
CA VAL A 62 24.73 -4.87 5.72
C VAL A 62 24.58 -6.15 6.53
N GLY A 63 23.35 -6.66 6.67
CA GLY A 63 23.06 -7.88 7.42
C GLY A 63 23.74 -9.11 6.83
N PHE A 64 23.56 -9.36 5.53
CA PHE A 64 24.12 -10.55 4.87
C PHE A 64 25.63 -10.44 4.64
N ILE A 65 26.16 -9.27 4.27
CA ILE A 65 27.62 -9.07 4.17
C ILE A 65 28.28 -9.22 5.54
N GLY A 66 27.72 -8.58 6.56
CA GLY A 66 28.19 -8.71 7.93
C GLY A 66 28.16 -10.16 8.42
N THR A 67 27.09 -10.88 8.12
CA THR A 67 27.00 -12.31 8.43
C THR A 67 28.05 -13.13 7.69
N ALA A 68 28.27 -12.88 6.39
CA ALA A 68 29.25 -13.59 5.58
C ALA A 68 30.70 -13.38 6.05
N LEU A 69 31.03 -12.15 6.47
CA LEU A 69 32.37 -11.75 6.94
C LEU A 69 32.62 -12.06 8.42
N SER A 70 31.57 -12.36 9.20
CA SER A 70 31.71 -12.68 10.62
C SER A 70 32.40 -14.02 10.82
N ALA A 71 33.28 -14.06 11.82
CA ALA A 71 33.93 -15.29 12.30
C ALA A 71 33.10 -16.02 13.37
N ARG A 72 31.93 -15.49 13.72
CA ARG A 72 31.08 -16.03 14.77
C ARG A 72 30.47 -17.38 14.34
N PRO A 73 30.41 -18.39 15.22
CA PRO A 73 29.71 -19.64 14.94
C PRO A 73 28.23 -19.34 14.68
N ARG A 74 27.65 -20.04 13.69
CA ARG A 74 26.27 -19.83 13.23
C ARG A 74 25.42 -21.01 13.62
N GLU A 75 24.28 -20.73 14.25
CA GLU A 75 23.23 -21.72 14.39
C GLU A 75 22.30 -21.67 13.17
N LEU A 76 21.53 -22.75 12.96
CA LEU A 76 20.58 -22.81 11.85
C LEU A 76 19.58 -21.64 11.86
N ARG A 77 19.16 -21.18 13.05
CA ARG A 77 18.26 -20.04 13.21
C ARG A 77 18.85 -18.72 12.72
N ASP A 78 20.17 -18.54 12.85
CA ASP A 78 20.89 -17.32 12.47
C ASP A 78 20.99 -17.19 10.94
N LEU A 79 20.66 -18.26 10.21
CA LEU A 79 20.60 -18.32 8.76
C LEU A 79 19.15 -18.37 8.26
N ILE A 80 18.32 -19.26 8.81
CA ILE A 80 16.94 -19.47 8.33
C ILE A 80 16.08 -18.23 8.58
N LEU A 81 16.16 -17.61 9.75
CA LEU A 81 15.30 -16.45 10.06
C LEU A 81 15.56 -15.25 9.14
N PRO A 82 16.80 -14.76 8.97
CA PRO A 82 17.03 -13.65 8.06
C PRO A 82 16.72 -14.01 6.61
N LEU A 83 17.01 -15.24 6.15
CA LEU A 83 16.68 -15.66 4.78
C LEU A 83 15.17 -15.73 4.54
N ALA A 84 14.41 -16.34 5.46
CA ALA A 84 12.95 -16.45 5.32
C ALA A 84 12.28 -15.08 5.36
N PHE A 85 12.69 -14.20 6.27
CA PHE A 85 12.14 -12.86 6.36
C PHE A 85 12.61 -11.94 5.23
N ALA A 86 13.83 -12.10 4.72
CA ALA A 86 14.24 -11.45 3.48
C ALA A 86 13.35 -11.88 2.30
N ALA A 87 13.09 -13.18 2.16
CA ALA A 87 12.18 -13.69 1.12
C ALA A 87 10.76 -13.13 1.27
N PHE A 88 10.21 -13.07 2.50
CA PHE A 88 8.92 -12.43 2.75
C PHE A 88 8.91 -10.93 2.46
N GLY A 89 9.95 -10.21 2.85
CA GLY A 89 10.09 -8.79 2.55
C GLY A 89 10.22 -8.50 1.05
N LEU A 90 10.82 -9.43 0.29
CA LEU A 90 10.88 -9.35 -1.17
C LEU A 90 9.55 -9.73 -1.83
N SER A 91 8.74 -10.60 -1.22
CA SER A 91 7.50 -11.08 -1.80
C SER A 91 6.37 -10.05 -1.81
N ALA A 92 6.33 -9.15 -0.82
CA ALA A 92 5.32 -8.08 -0.74
C ALA A 92 5.83 -6.85 0.01
N ARG A 93 5.51 -5.65 -0.47
CA ARG A 93 5.88 -4.37 0.16
C ARG A 93 5.43 -4.27 1.62
N ARG A 94 4.25 -4.78 1.94
CA ARG A 94 3.72 -4.76 3.31
C ARG A 94 4.54 -5.56 4.32
N HIS A 95 5.37 -6.50 3.86
CA HIS A 95 6.24 -7.28 4.74
C HIS A 95 7.57 -6.58 5.04
N VAL A 96 7.94 -5.53 4.31
CA VAL A 96 9.26 -4.88 4.37
C VAL A 96 9.63 -4.42 5.78
N GLY A 97 8.70 -3.81 6.51
CA GLY A 97 8.96 -3.33 7.87
C GLY A 97 9.31 -4.47 8.83
N LEU A 98 8.48 -5.52 8.87
CA LEU A 98 8.71 -6.68 9.73
C LEU A 98 9.96 -7.47 9.30
N ALA A 99 10.14 -7.65 7.99
CA ALA A 99 11.32 -8.28 7.42
C ALA A 99 12.61 -7.56 7.84
N SER A 100 12.62 -6.23 7.75
CA SER A 100 13.76 -5.40 8.16
C SER A 100 14.11 -5.59 9.63
N LEU A 101 13.11 -5.62 10.51
CA LEU A 101 13.33 -5.83 11.95
C LEU A 101 13.94 -7.19 12.24
N VAL A 102 13.42 -8.26 11.63
CA VAL A 102 13.93 -9.61 11.87
C VAL A 102 15.32 -9.80 11.27
N VAL A 103 15.54 -9.36 10.04
CA VAL A 103 16.86 -9.41 9.40
C VAL A 103 17.88 -8.63 10.23
N LEU A 104 17.54 -7.40 10.65
CA LEU A 104 18.42 -6.59 11.48
C LEU A 104 18.71 -7.30 12.81
N ALA A 105 17.70 -7.73 13.55
CA ALA A 105 17.88 -8.34 14.87
C ALA A 105 18.73 -9.63 14.83
N THR A 106 18.58 -10.44 13.77
CA THR A 106 19.28 -11.72 13.63
C THR A 106 20.70 -11.57 13.08
N THR A 107 20.93 -10.61 12.17
CA THR A 107 22.25 -10.41 11.54
C THR A 107 23.13 -9.41 12.27
N PHE A 108 22.57 -8.53 13.12
CA PHE A 108 23.32 -7.49 13.82
C PHE A 108 24.51 -8.00 14.63
N PRO A 109 24.43 -9.10 15.41
CA PRO A 109 25.58 -9.61 16.14
C PRO A 109 26.74 -10.04 15.23
N ALA A 110 26.43 -10.62 14.07
CA ALA A 110 27.43 -11.04 13.09
C ALA A 110 28.01 -9.82 12.34
N ALA A 111 27.17 -8.86 11.95
CA ALA A 111 27.63 -7.61 11.36
C ALA A 111 28.55 -6.81 12.30
N LEU A 112 28.23 -6.78 13.61
CA LEU A 112 29.07 -6.14 14.62
C LEU A 112 30.41 -6.88 14.82
N ASP A 113 30.40 -8.21 14.80
CA ASP A 113 31.61 -9.03 14.86
C ASP A 113 32.51 -8.80 13.65
N ALA A 114 31.95 -8.84 12.44
CA ALA A 114 32.65 -8.51 11.21
C ALA A 114 33.26 -7.10 11.26
N PHE A 115 32.51 -6.12 11.75
CA PHE A 115 32.99 -4.74 11.91
C PHE A 115 34.14 -4.64 12.93
N ARG A 116 34.05 -5.35 14.06
CA ARG A 116 35.10 -5.34 15.10
C ARG A 116 36.40 -6.01 14.63
N ASN A 117 36.28 -7.05 13.83
CA ASN A 117 37.42 -7.84 13.33
C ASN A 117 37.94 -7.36 11.97
N TRP A 118 37.32 -6.32 11.40
CA TRP A 118 37.75 -5.74 10.15
C TRP A 118 39.10 -5.02 10.33
N ASP A 119 40.14 -5.46 9.62
CA ASP A 119 41.41 -4.74 9.52
C ASP A 119 41.39 -3.80 8.30
N PRO A 120 41.28 -2.48 8.51
CA PRO A 120 41.16 -1.53 7.43
C PRO A 120 42.53 -1.23 6.80
N VAL A 121 42.53 -0.90 5.51
CA VAL A 121 43.74 -0.53 4.76
C VAL A 121 44.55 0.57 5.48
N PRO A 122 45.90 0.61 5.35
CA PRO A 122 46.77 1.45 6.17
C PRO A 122 46.39 2.95 6.23
N ARG A 123 45.87 3.51 5.13
CA ARG A 123 45.39 4.91 5.07
C ARG A 123 44.20 5.16 6.00
N VAL A 124 43.28 4.20 6.10
CA VAL A 124 42.09 4.26 6.96
C VAL A 124 42.48 3.99 8.41
N ARG A 125 43.40 3.05 8.64
CA ARG A 125 43.95 2.73 9.97
C ARG A 125 44.60 3.92 10.69
N GLN A 126 45.18 4.86 9.95
CA GLN A 126 45.75 6.11 10.51
C GLN A 126 44.68 7.15 10.90
N LEU A 127 43.48 7.06 10.33
CA LEU A 127 42.37 7.99 10.59
C LEU A 127 41.47 7.50 11.73
N ILE A 128 41.28 6.19 11.87
CA ILE A 128 40.37 5.57 12.87
C ILE A 128 40.62 6.00 14.32
N PRO A 129 41.87 6.05 14.85
CA PRO A 129 42.11 6.40 16.25
C PRO A 129 41.65 7.81 16.63
N ARG A 130 41.49 8.71 15.63
CA ARG A 130 40.96 10.06 15.85
C ARG A 130 39.44 10.07 16.03
N PHE A 131 38.73 9.11 15.44
CA PHE A 131 37.26 9.04 15.47
C PHE A 131 36.71 8.05 16.50
N THR A 132 37.52 7.11 17.00
CA THR A 132 37.10 6.11 18.00
C THR A 132 37.27 6.57 19.46
N GLN A 133 37.94 7.69 19.71
CA GLN A 133 38.01 8.26 21.07
C GLN A 133 36.61 8.70 21.52
N PRO A 134 36.19 8.47 22.78
CA PRO A 134 34.82 8.76 23.24
C PRO A 134 34.37 10.21 22.97
N ARG A 135 35.30 11.16 23.06
CA ARG A 135 35.08 12.59 22.77
C ARG A 135 34.73 12.90 21.31
N PHE A 136 35.01 12.00 20.37
CA PHE A 136 34.68 12.13 18.95
C PHE A 136 33.65 11.08 18.51
N ALA A 137 33.69 9.87 19.08
CA ALA A 137 32.77 8.78 18.76
C ALA A 137 31.32 9.07 19.19
N THR A 138 31.10 9.64 20.38
CA THR A 138 29.74 9.94 20.86
C THR A 138 29.09 11.09 20.07
N PRO A 139 29.77 12.23 19.83
CA PRO A 139 29.23 13.27 18.96
C PRO A 139 29.05 12.78 17.52
N LEU A 140 29.98 11.97 16.99
CA LEU A 140 29.84 11.40 15.65
C LEU A 140 28.64 10.45 15.56
N ALA A 141 28.42 9.59 16.55
CA ALA A 141 27.25 8.72 16.60
C ALA A 141 25.95 9.53 16.71
N ILE A 142 25.91 10.57 17.53
CA ILE A 142 24.75 11.47 17.64
C ILE A 142 24.53 12.22 16.32
N VAL A 143 25.57 12.76 15.69
CA VAL A 143 25.51 13.44 14.40
C VAL A 143 25.13 12.48 13.28
N SER A 144 25.59 11.22 13.31
CA SER A 144 25.19 10.18 12.35
C SER A 144 23.74 9.79 12.54
N VAL A 145 23.24 9.67 13.78
CA VAL A 145 21.82 9.44 14.05
C VAL A 145 20.98 10.64 13.58
N ILE A 146 21.42 11.87 13.86
CA ILE A 146 20.75 13.09 13.42
C ILE A 146 20.80 13.23 11.89
N ALA A 147 21.92 12.89 11.25
CA ALA A 147 22.10 12.96 9.80
C ALA A 147 21.33 11.86 9.07
N VAL A 148 21.25 10.66 9.66
CA VAL A 148 20.37 9.59 9.18
C VAL A 148 18.92 10.01 9.36
N HIS A 149 18.53 10.54 10.51
CA HIS A 149 17.17 11.03 10.75
C HIS A 149 16.78 12.21 9.84
N ALA A 150 17.67 13.19 9.65
CA ALA A 150 17.47 14.33 8.76
C ALA A 150 17.61 13.97 7.27
N GLY A 151 18.40 12.95 6.93
CA GLY A 151 18.51 12.39 5.59
C GLY A 151 17.27 11.57 5.22
N LEU A 152 16.80 10.72 6.13
CA LEU A 152 15.51 10.04 6.05
C LEU A 152 14.36 11.05 6.02
N GLY A 153 14.48 12.18 6.73
CA GLY A 153 13.51 13.29 6.69
C GLY A 153 13.53 14.10 5.38
N ARG A 154 14.58 13.96 4.56
CA ARG A 154 14.68 14.55 3.21
C ARG A 154 14.37 13.58 2.08
N LEU A 155 14.25 12.28 2.36
CA LEU A 155 13.56 11.37 1.45
C LEU A 155 12.11 11.87 1.33
N PRO A 156 11.53 11.89 0.12
CA PRO A 156 10.15 12.31 -0.06
C PRO A 156 9.30 11.59 0.99
N HIS A 157 8.66 12.37 1.87
CA HIS A 157 7.93 11.89 3.04
C HIS A 157 6.84 10.90 2.62
N ARG A 158 7.19 9.62 2.52
CA ARG A 158 6.31 8.50 2.87
C ARG A 158 6.62 8.14 4.30
N SER A 159 6.42 9.10 5.21
CA SER A 159 6.44 8.77 6.63
C SER A 159 5.37 7.69 6.84
N VAL A 160 5.67 6.63 7.58
CA VAL A 160 4.69 5.57 7.92
C VAL A 160 3.43 6.16 8.60
N PHE A 161 3.53 7.39 9.12
CA PHE A 161 2.46 8.14 9.76
C PHE A 161 1.98 9.37 8.97
N ALA A 162 2.58 9.66 7.81
CA ALA A 162 2.13 10.73 6.94
C ALA A 162 1.07 10.09 6.06
N LEU A 163 -0.08 10.77 5.92
CA LEU A 163 -1.01 10.45 4.84
C LEU A 163 -0.18 10.50 3.55
N ASP A 164 -0.16 9.39 2.80
CA ASP A 164 0.48 9.37 1.49
C ASP A 164 -0.04 10.59 0.72
N PRO A 165 0.80 11.46 0.15
CA PRO A 165 0.34 12.56 -0.68
C PRO A 165 -0.61 12.11 -1.80
N GLY A 166 -0.57 10.81 -2.19
CA GLY A 166 -1.51 10.13 -3.09
C GLY A 166 -2.87 9.73 -2.49
N LEU A 167 -3.10 9.94 -1.19
CA LEU A 167 -4.29 9.56 -0.43
C LEU A 167 -5.14 10.78 -0.03
N GLU A 168 -4.91 11.96 -0.59
CA GLU A 168 -5.80 13.10 -0.32
C GLU A 168 -7.23 12.74 -0.78
N PRO A 169 -8.21 12.82 0.13
CA PRO A 169 -9.59 12.52 -0.21
C PRO A 169 -10.14 13.55 -1.20
N PRO A 170 -11.10 13.18 -2.06
CA PRO A 170 -11.66 14.06 -3.07
C PRO A 170 -12.70 15.00 -2.44
N ILE A 171 -12.28 15.86 -1.52
CA ILE A 171 -13.16 16.70 -0.68
C ILE A 171 -14.10 17.53 -1.56
N GLU A 172 -13.57 18.27 -2.53
CA GLU A 172 -14.37 19.14 -3.41
C GLU A 172 -15.39 18.34 -4.23
N ALA A 173 -14.96 17.25 -4.87
CA ALA A 173 -15.89 16.39 -5.63
C ALA A 173 -16.95 15.76 -4.72
N SER A 174 -16.58 15.33 -3.51
CA SER A 174 -17.50 14.72 -2.56
C SER A 174 -18.50 15.72 -1.98
N GLN A 175 -18.12 16.99 -1.84
CA GLN A 175 -19.03 18.07 -1.50
C GLN A 175 -20.00 18.35 -2.64
N PHE A 176 -19.53 18.43 -3.89
CA PHE A 176 -20.41 18.56 -5.04
C PHE A 176 -21.43 17.42 -5.15
N ILE A 177 -20.99 16.18 -4.91
CA ILE A 177 -21.86 14.99 -4.91
C ILE A 177 -23.00 15.11 -3.90
N GLU A 178 -22.72 15.71 -2.75
CA GLU A 178 -23.68 15.94 -1.66
C GLU A 178 -24.62 17.11 -1.95
N ASP A 179 -24.06 18.27 -2.30
CA ASP A 179 -24.78 19.52 -2.49
C ASP A 179 -25.77 19.46 -3.67
N GLU A 180 -25.45 18.68 -4.70
CA GLU A 180 -26.21 18.59 -5.95
C GLU A 180 -26.95 17.25 -6.12
N ASP A 181 -27.01 16.43 -5.06
CA ASP A 181 -27.69 15.12 -5.02
C ASP A 181 -27.40 14.24 -6.27
N VAL A 182 -26.12 13.98 -6.50
CA VAL A 182 -25.68 13.22 -7.70
C VAL A 182 -26.32 11.83 -7.73
N PRO A 183 -26.90 11.39 -8.86
CA PRO A 183 -27.60 10.11 -8.96
C PRO A 183 -26.77 8.89 -8.54
N ARG A 184 -27.39 7.95 -7.83
CA ARG A 184 -26.78 6.73 -7.27
C ARG A 184 -27.36 5.47 -7.90
N PRO A 185 -26.64 4.32 -7.88
CA PRO A 185 -25.30 4.08 -7.30
C PRO A 185 -24.14 4.86 -7.94
N LEU A 186 -23.21 5.31 -7.10
CA LEU A 186 -22.00 6.04 -7.50
C LEU A 186 -20.80 5.08 -7.47
N LEU A 187 -20.27 4.70 -8.63
CA LEU A 187 -19.02 3.94 -8.71
C LEU A 187 -17.84 4.83 -8.34
N ASN A 188 -17.19 4.55 -7.21
CA ASN A 188 -16.02 5.27 -6.73
C ASN A 188 -14.72 4.48 -6.93
N GLN A 189 -13.59 5.18 -6.87
CA GLN A 189 -12.30 4.53 -6.73
C GLN A 189 -12.13 3.92 -5.33
N TYR A 190 -11.60 2.69 -5.31
CA TYR A 190 -11.31 1.91 -4.11
C TYR A 190 -10.64 2.71 -2.99
N ARG A 191 -9.60 3.46 -3.34
CA ARG A 191 -8.81 4.26 -2.38
C ARG A 191 -9.61 5.33 -1.64
N TRP A 192 -10.72 5.80 -2.22
CA TRP A 192 -11.58 6.82 -1.63
C TRP A 192 -12.78 6.24 -0.88
N GLY A 193 -13.01 4.93 -0.99
CA GLY A 193 -14.22 4.30 -0.47
C GLY A 193 -14.45 4.54 1.01
N SER A 194 -13.43 4.33 1.85
CA SER A 194 -13.55 4.54 3.31
C SER A 194 -13.84 5.99 3.68
N PHE A 195 -13.28 6.95 2.91
CA PHE A 195 -13.57 8.37 3.10
C PHE A 195 -15.02 8.70 2.73
N LEU A 196 -15.50 8.19 1.59
CA LEU A 196 -16.88 8.43 1.14
C LEU A 196 -17.88 7.75 2.09
N LEU A 197 -17.56 6.55 2.56
CA LEU A 197 -18.35 5.86 3.58
C LEU A 197 -18.46 6.68 4.87
N TYR A 198 -17.35 7.25 5.35
CA TYR A 198 -17.35 8.14 6.51
C TYR A 198 -18.15 9.42 6.26
N ARG A 199 -17.92 10.08 5.11
CA ARG A 199 -18.55 11.36 4.78
C ARG A 199 -20.07 11.23 4.62
N PHE A 200 -20.52 10.15 3.99
CA PHE A 200 -21.93 9.93 3.68
C PHE A 200 -22.65 9.02 4.68
N ALA A 201 -22.04 8.75 5.84
CA ALA A 201 -22.54 7.81 6.84
C ALA A 201 -23.95 8.11 7.36
N GLU A 202 -24.37 9.39 7.34
CA GLU A 202 -25.70 9.82 7.79
C GLU A 202 -26.77 9.81 6.68
N GLY A 203 -26.41 9.44 5.44
CA GLY A 203 -27.31 9.41 4.28
C GLY A 203 -27.34 8.07 3.53
N GLU A 204 -28.11 8.01 2.44
CA GLU A 204 -28.26 6.82 1.59
C GLU A 204 -27.03 6.51 0.68
N ALA A 205 -25.86 7.11 0.94
CA ALA A 205 -24.66 6.93 0.10
C ALA A 205 -23.67 5.98 0.77
N VAL A 206 -23.84 4.68 0.50
CA VAL A 206 -22.79 3.69 0.79
C VAL A 206 -21.80 3.72 -0.37
N ALA A 207 -20.51 3.80 -0.07
CA ALA A 207 -19.45 3.67 -1.09
C ALA A 207 -19.66 2.37 -1.89
N PHE A 208 -19.47 2.42 -3.20
CA PHE A 208 -19.58 1.24 -4.07
C PHE A 208 -18.55 0.17 -3.70
N VAL A 209 -17.35 0.61 -3.33
CA VAL A 209 -16.29 -0.25 -2.79
C VAL A 209 -15.39 0.56 -1.86
N ASP A 210 -14.80 -0.08 -0.84
CA ASP A 210 -13.82 0.50 0.07
C ASP A 210 -12.68 -0.46 0.40
N GLY A 211 -11.72 0.00 1.22
CA GLY A 211 -10.50 -0.72 1.62
C GLY A 211 -10.67 -2.12 2.23
N ARG A 212 -11.91 -2.53 2.55
CA ARG A 212 -12.27 -3.85 3.08
C ARG A 212 -12.64 -4.80 1.94
N ASN A 213 -11.77 -4.95 0.94
CA ASN A 213 -12.06 -5.74 -0.27
C ASN A 213 -12.45 -7.20 0.02
N ASP A 214 -11.97 -7.76 1.13
CA ASP A 214 -12.31 -9.08 1.62
C ASP A 214 -13.80 -9.26 1.95
N LEU A 215 -14.49 -8.18 2.32
CA LEU A 215 -15.92 -8.21 2.67
C LEU A 215 -16.83 -8.22 1.43
N TYR A 216 -16.33 -7.74 0.28
CA TYR A 216 -17.10 -7.70 -0.96
C TYR A 216 -17.02 -9.02 -1.74
N GLY A 217 -15.98 -9.81 -1.50
CA GLY A 217 -15.76 -11.10 -2.15
C GLY A 217 -15.10 -11.00 -3.53
N SER A 218 -14.47 -12.09 -3.93
CA SER A 218 -13.54 -12.14 -5.07
C SER A 218 -14.23 -11.94 -6.42
N GLU A 219 -15.49 -12.36 -6.56
CA GLU A 219 -16.27 -12.17 -7.78
C GLU A 219 -16.55 -10.69 -8.04
N PHE A 220 -17.08 -9.99 -7.04
CA PHE A 220 -17.29 -8.55 -7.10
C PHE A 220 -15.99 -7.79 -7.41
N MET A 221 -14.88 -8.15 -6.75
CA MET A 221 -13.60 -7.47 -7.00
C MET A 221 -13.08 -7.69 -8.42
N ARG A 222 -13.32 -8.87 -9.02
CA ARG A 222 -12.99 -9.13 -10.43
C ARG A 222 -13.84 -8.28 -11.38
N ASP A 223 -15.13 -8.14 -11.09
CA ASP A 223 -16.02 -7.31 -11.89
C ASP A 223 -15.67 -5.82 -11.76
N TYR A 224 -15.37 -5.37 -10.54
CA TYR A 224 -14.89 -4.01 -10.29
C TYR A 224 -13.60 -3.70 -11.07
N LEU A 225 -12.63 -4.63 -11.06
CA LEU A 225 -11.42 -4.52 -11.88
C LEU A 225 -11.73 -4.49 -13.38
N ALA A 226 -12.64 -5.35 -13.84
CA ALA A 226 -13.04 -5.38 -15.24
C ALA A 226 -13.68 -4.06 -15.70
N ILE A 227 -14.46 -3.41 -14.83
CA ILE A 227 -14.99 -2.06 -15.06
C ILE A 227 -13.85 -1.05 -15.14
N LEU A 228 -12.98 -0.97 -14.12
CA LEU A 228 -11.88 0.00 -14.07
C LEU A 228 -10.92 -0.11 -15.26
N GLU A 229 -10.60 -1.33 -15.69
CA GLU A 229 -9.75 -1.58 -16.85
C GLU A 229 -10.46 -1.34 -18.19
N GLY A 230 -11.78 -1.10 -18.18
CA GLY A 230 -12.58 -0.97 -19.38
C GLY A 230 -12.53 -2.23 -20.26
N ARG A 231 -12.65 -3.41 -19.65
CA ARG A 231 -12.72 -4.70 -20.36
C ARG A 231 -13.97 -4.76 -21.23
N GLN A 232 -14.05 -5.74 -22.14
CA GLN A 232 -15.13 -5.80 -23.14
C GLN A 232 -16.54 -5.79 -22.52
N ASN A 233 -16.72 -6.39 -21.34
CA ASN A 233 -17.99 -6.51 -20.65
C ASN A 233 -18.30 -5.37 -19.65
N TYR A 234 -17.56 -4.26 -19.68
CA TYR A 234 -17.71 -3.20 -18.67
C TYR A 234 -19.11 -2.58 -18.66
N ARG A 235 -19.78 -2.47 -19.82
CA ARG A 235 -21.13 -1.89 -19.94
C ARG A 235 -22.16 -2.77 -19.23
N GLU A 236 -22.09 -4.07 -19.50
CA GLU A 236 -22.95 -5.08 -18.89
C GLU A 236 -22.76 -5.10 -17.38
N LEU A 237 -21.53 -4.92 -16.89
CA LEU A 237 -21.25 -4.82 -15.46
C LEU A 237 -21.81 -3.52 -14.85
N LEU A 238 -21.61 -2.37 -15.51
CA LEU A 238 -22.21 -1.10 -15.06
C LEU A 238 -23.74 -1.19 -14.99
N ASP A 239 -24.37 -1.83 -15.97
CA ASP A 239 -25.82 -2.09 -15.99
C ASP A 239 -26.24 -3.09 -14.89
N HIS A 240 -25.49 -4.18 -14.72
CA HIS A 240 -25.74 -5.20 -13.69
C HIS A 240 -25.77 -4.61 -12.28
N TYR A 241 -24.82 -3.72 -11.97
CA TYR A 241 -24.76 -3.00 -10.69
C TYR A 241 -25.62 -1.72 -10.67
N GLY A 242 -26.32 -1.40 -11.76
CA GLY A 242 -27.20 -0.25 -11.87
C GLY A 242 -26.50 1.11 -11.75
N VAL A 243 -25.19 1.19 -12.01
CA VAL A 243 -24.37 2.40 -11.78
C VAL A 243 -24.95 3.61 -12.52
N GLN A 244 -25.19 4.70 -11.80
CA GLN A 244 -25.76 5.95 -12.35
C GLN A 244 -24.72 7.06 -12.48
N SER A 245 -23.69 7.05 -11.63
CA SER A 245 -22.62 8.05 -11.64
C SER A 245 -21.27 7.39 -11.38
N VAL A 246 -20.19 8.04 -11.81
CA VAL A 246 -18.81 7.58 -11.64
C VAL A 246 -17.95 8.71 -11.07
N LEU A 247 -17.22 8.42 -9.99
CA LEU A 247 -16.20 9.30 -9.41
C LEU A 247 -14.82 8.69 -9.68
N LEU A 248 -14.03 9.39 -10.50
CA LEU A 248 -12.78 8.86 -11.06
C LEU A 248 -11.62 9.85 -10.87
N GLU A 249 -10.45 9.35 -10.51
CA GLU A 249 -9.18 10.05 -10.64
C GLU A 249 -8.65 9.94 -12.07
N LEU A 250 -8.18 11.05 -12.61
CA LEU A 250 -7.52 11.15 -13.90
C LEU A 250 -6.06 10.71 -13.77
N ASN A 251 -5.81 9.44 -14.04
CA ASN A 251 -4.48 8.84 -14.10
C ASN A 251 -4.38 7.85 -15.29
N GLU A 252 -3.20 7.26 -15.50
CA GLU A 252 -2.96 6.38 -16.65
C GLU A 252 -3.87 5.13 -16.65
N THR A 253 -4.11 4.56 -15.46
CA THR A 253 -4.93 3.35 -15.28
C THR A 253 -6.39 3.59 -15.67
N ASN A 254 -6.96 4.73 -15.26
CA ASN A 254 -8.37 5.05 -15.44
C ASN A 254 -8.67 5.76 -16.77
N TRP A 255 -7.62 6.12 -17.50
CA TRP A 255 -7.69 6.80 -18.78
C TRP A 255 -8.61 6.12 -19.79
N ARG A 256 -8.46 4.79 -19.91
CA ARG A 256 -9.23 3.98 -20.85
C ARG A 256 -10.71 3.97 -20.50
N LEU A 257 -11.05 3.75 -19.23
CA LEU A 257 -12.44 3.76 -18.77
C LEU A 257 -13.08 5.14 -19.01
N LEU A 258 -12.37 6.23 -18.69
CA LEU A 258 -12.89 7.57 -18.96
C LEU A 258 -13.29 7.74 -20.43
N ARG A 259 -12.40 7.39 -21.37
CA ARG A 259 -12.69 7.50 -22.80
C ARG A 259 -13.92 6.68 -23.20
N LEU A 260 -14.00 5.44 -22.74
CA LEU A 260 -15.12 4.55 -23.00
C LEU A 260 -16.45 5.12 -22.48
N LEU A 261 -16.46 5.68 -21.27
CA LEU A 261 -17.65 6.33 -20.71
C LEU A 261 -18.09 7.54 -21.56
N ILE A 262 -17.16 8.37 -22.05
CA ILE A 262 -17.50 9.50 -22.92
C ILE A 262 -18.06 9.03 -24.26
N ASP A 263 -17.44 8.01 -24.86
CA ASP A 263 -17.92 7.41 -26.12
C ASP A 263 -19.34 6.80 -25.95
N ASP A 264 -19.67 6.34 -24.74
CA ASP A 264 -20.99 5.82 -24.34
C ASP A 264 -22.01 6.91 -23.96
N GLY A 265 -21.64 8.19 -24.05
CA GLY A 265 -22.55 9.30 -23.77
C GLY A 265 -22.72 9.64 -22.29
N TRP A 266 -21.81 9.20 -21.41
CA TRP A 266 -21.73 9.71 -20.05
C TRP A 266 -21.31 11.17 -20.06
N VAL A 267 -21.91 11.98 -19.18
CA VAL A 267 -21.73 13.42 -19.15
C VAL A 267 -20.95 13.84 -17.91
N CYS A 268 -19.95 14.70 -18.12
CA CYS A 268 -19.22 15.34 -17.04
C CYS A 268 -20.06 16.39 -16.36
N VAL A 269 -20.18 16.31 -15.04
CA VAL A 269 -20.89 17.30 -14.23
C VAL A 269 -19.98 18.04 -13.27
N HIS A 270 -18.81 17.49 -12.92
CA HIS A 270 -17.86 18.19 -12.06
C HIS A 270 -16.42 17.75 -12.31
N THR A 271 -15.48 18.68 -12.13
CA THR A 271 -14.04 18.45 -12.19
C THR A 271 -13.36 19.19 -11.05
N SER A 272 -12.49 18.53 -10.31
CA SER A 272 -11.68 19.11 -9.24
C SER A 272 -10.28 18.49 -9.23
N ARG A 273 -9.51 18.71 -8.16
CA ARG A 273 -8.20 18.07 -7.97
C ARG A 273 -8.09 17.47 -6.57
N ALA A 274 -7.39 16.35 -6.49
CA ALA A 274 -7.00 15.72 -5.23
C ALA A 274 -5.67 14.99 -5.45
N SER A 275 -4.75 15.05 -4.50
CA SER A 275 -3.45 14.36 -4.59
C SER A 275 -2.63 14.76 -5.83
N GLY A 276 -2.77 16.00 -6.30
CA GLY A 276 -2.13 16.49 -7.53
C GLY A 276 -2.76 16.00 -8.85
N ALA A 277 -3.63 14.99 -8.81
CA ALA A 277 -4.37 14.47 -9.95
C ALA A 277 -5.72 15.20 -10.14
N GLY A 278 -6.27 15.14 -11.36
CA GLY A 278 -7.62 15.60 -11.61
C GLY A 278 -8.63 14.59 -11.08
N VAL A 279 -9.76 15.05 -10.58
CA VAL A 279 -10.90 14.22 -10.16
C VAL A 279 -12.10 14.62 -11.00
N ILE A 280 -12.87 13.63 -11.45
CA ILE A 280 -14.01 13.84 -12.33
C ILE A 280 -15.23 13.10 -11.84
N VAL A 281 -16.38 13.76 -11.94
CA VAL A 281 -17.70 13.18 -11.69
C VAL A 281 -18.45 13.12 -13.00
N LEU A 282 -18.81 11.90 -13.39
CA LEU A 282 -19.59 11.59 -14.57
C LEU A 282 -20.96 11.06 -14.15
N THR A 283 -21.98 11.34 -14.95
CA THR A 283 -23.32 10.77 -14.75
C THR A 283 -23.85 10.22 -16.06
N ARG A 284 -24.67 9.16 -15.96
CA ARG A 284 -25.34 8.59 -17.11
C ARG A 284 -26.41 9.58 -17.59
N ASN A 285 -26.54 9.75 -18.91
CA ASN A 285 -27.58 10.60 -19.48
C ASN A 285 -28.97 9.96 -19.33
N THR A 286 -29.59 10.19 -18.19
CA THR A 286 -30.92 9.68 -17.81
C THR A 286 -31.81 10.83 -17.37
N ASP A 287 -33.11 10.60 -17.31
CA ASP A 287 -34.07 11.60 -16.82
C ASP A 287 -33.77 12.04 -15.38
N ARG A 288 -33.24 11.13 -14.55
CA ARG A 288 -32.82 11.42 -13.17
C ARG A 288 -31.66 12.41 -13.10
N ALA A 289 -30.77 12.40 -14.09
CA ALA A 289 -29.61 13.28 -14.16
C ALA A 289 -29.87 14.56 -14.96
N ARG A 290 -31.06 14.74 -15.55
CA ARG A 290 -31.32 15.80 -16.54
C ARG A 290 -31.02 17.20 -16.00
N THR A 291 -31.57 17.56 -14.84
CA THR A 291 -31.35 18.87 -14.22
C THR A 291 -29.89 19.12 -13.88
N LEU A 292 -29.19 18.08 -13.40
CA LEU A 292 -27.76 18.13 -13.09
C LEU A 292 -26.94 18.36 -14.37
N ILE A 293 -27.26 17.65 -15.45
CA ILE A 293 -26.61 17.77 -16.76
C ILE A 293 -26.87 19.14 -17.39
N GLU A 294 -28.09 19.66 -17.32
CA GLU A 294 -28.41 20.98 -17.87
C GLU A 294 -27.65 22.11 -17.15
N ARG A 295 -27.46 21.96 -15.83
CA ARG A 295 -26.80 22.98 -14.99
C ARG A 295 -25.27 22.90 -15.04
N PHE A 296 -24.71 21.68 -15.10
CA PHE A 296 -23.27 21.47 -14.95
C PHE A 296 -22.60 20.67 -16.07
N GLY A 297 -23.37 20.16 -17.02
CA GLY A 297 -22.89 19.34 -18.13
C GLY A 297 -21.82 20.06 -18.96
N ARG A 298 -20.65 19.43 -19.10
CA ARG A 298 -19.54 19.98 -19.88
C ARG A 298 -18.94 18.94 -20.82
N PRO A 299 -18.55 19.32 -22.06
CA PRO A 299 -17.75 18.45 -22.89
C PRO A 299 -16.36 18.31 -22.28
N ILE A 300 -15.93 17.07 -22.04
CA ILE A 300 -14.54 16.80 -21.65
C ILE A 300 -13.73 16.72 -22.94
N LYS A 301 -12.78 17.64 -23.10
CA LYS A 301 -11.64 17.38 -23.97
C LYS A 301 -10.77 16.37 -23.26
N ILE A 302 -10.88 15.12 -23.69
CA ILE A 302 -10.02 14.02 -23.26
C ILE A 302 -8.56 14.51 -23.46
N PRO A 303 -7.76 14.71 -22.39
CA PRO A 303 -6.32 14.95 -22.51
C PRO A 303 -5.62 13.99 -23.50
N PRO A 304 -4.40 14.24 -23.98
CA PRO A 304 -3.61 13.15 -24.54
C PRO A 304 -3.34 12.09 -23.44
N PRO A 305 -3.22 10.80 -23.79
CA PRO A 305 -2.81 9.80 -22.82
C PRO A 305 -1.47 10.23 -22.19
N PRO A 306 -1.27 9.96 -20.89
CA PRO A 306 0.01 10.23 -20.24
C PRO A 306 1.13 9.43 -20.94
N PRO A 307 2.36 9.99 -21.03
CA PRO A 307 3.48 9.32 -21.68
C PRO A 307 3.83 8.03 -20.93
N ARG A 308 3.96 6.93 -21.68
CA ARG A 308 4.39 5.61 -21.18
C ARG A 308 5.80 5.63 -20.61
#